data_AF-A0A5J4F4Z8-F1
#
_entry.id   AF-A0A5J4F4Z8-F1
#
_cell.length_a   1.000
_cell.length_b   1.000
_cell.length_c   1.000
_cell.angle_alpha   90.00
_cell.angle_beta   90.00
_cell.angle_gamma   90.00
#
_symmetry.space_group_name_H-M   'P 1'
#
loop_
_entity.id
_entity.type
_entity.pdbx_description
1 polymer ?
#
loop_
_entity_poly.entity_id
_entity_poly.type
_entity_poly.pdbx_seq_one_letter_code
_entity_poly.pdbx_strand_id
1 'polypeptide(L)'
;MTFNPHHCHNEREVESKLIVQYLLPKLGYNAEHWYQQVSFGKVRLDFLVSAQKPINKKQFLSSHCLIIEAKNPREKLTNHRHRLGYYLNYFKVQWGLLTNGDEIQLYRRKPDKIYLIFRCSGLEIASHLEQLKSLIGYETLSLGIPPLNSPTINHRNPMKTIAIYHHKGGVGKTTVATNLAAALSKKGKRVLLIDIDAQANSTFAVGLIKFQFDDDDDLKDKNVFHLLEKNDSNFIPDIVRKSQGFTYPEIDIIPSHIILISKQSELTQRGGAYIRLAKKLERVTQDYDIAIIDTPPSLDLYAQVSLIAADYLIIPSDLKPFSNQGIQGVKKLIDEDINDLRENLGKKNLEILGVLPSKISTHAQYLKYNFPKQKQVIPDKYGLPLMESIISERMPLSRCINQYFTVGDLEIPAPQSIMDYAEHQADAGVSAAEFEALALEVLAKIGVK
;
A
#
# COMPACT_ATOMS: atom_id res chain seq x y z
N MET A 1 9.81 35.58 -7.60
CA MET A 1 8.49 35.26 -8.20
C MET A 1 8.24 33.78 -7.98
N THR A 2 7.07 33.44 -7.45
CA THR A 2 6.58 32.06 -7.32
C THR A 2 5.80 31.68 -8.58
N PHE A 3 5.91 30.43 -9.01
CA PHE A 3 5.12 29.93 -10.12
C PHE A 3 3.66 29.73 -9.67
N ASN A 4 2.71 30.10 -10.53
CA ASN A 4 1.29 29.83 -10.32
C ASN A 4 0.76 29.03 -11.53
N PRO A 5 0.34 27.76 -11.35
CA PRO A 5 -0.12 26.92 -12.44
C PRO A 5 -1.39 27.43 -13.10
N HIS A 6 -2.24 28.20 -12.40
CA HIS A 6 -3.46 28.79 -12.96
C HIS A 6 -3.20 29.79 -14.09
N HIS A 7 -1.96 30.26 -14.26
CA HIS A 7 -1.56 31.09 -15.38
C HIS A 7 -1.21 30.28 -16.64
N CYS A 8 -1.28 28.95 -16.60
CA CYS A 8 -1.06 28.08 -17.76
C CYS A 8 -2.41 27.52 -18.24
N HIS A 9 -2.80 27.83 -19.47
CA HIS A 9 -4.05 27.41 -20.09
C HIS A 9 -3.84 26.37 -21.20
N ASN A 10 -2.59 26.18 -21.65
CA ASN A 10 -2.24 25.21 -22.68
C ASN A 10 -0.81 24.69 -22.48
N GLU A 11 -0.44 23.65 -23.21
CA GLU A 11 0.87 22.98 -23.14
C GLU A 11 2.04 23.96 -23.39
N ARG A 12 1.93 24.87 -24.37
CA ARG A 12 2.99 25.87 -24.65
C ARG A 12 3.23 26.82 -23.46
N GLU A 13 2.20 27.14 -22.70
CA GLU A 13 2.34 27.97 -21.49
C GLU A 13 2.98 27.19 -20.34
N VAL A 14 2.72 25.88 -20.22
CA VAL A 14 3.47 25.02 -19.29
C VAL A 14 4.94 24.99 -19.67
N GLU A 15 5.25 24.77 -20.95
CA GLU A 15 6.64 24.78 -21.44
C GLU A 15 7.35 26.12 -21.16
N SER A 16 6.73 27.23 -21.52
CA SER A 16 7.36 28.55 -21.42
C SER A 16 7.38 29.10 -19.99
N LYS A 17 6.26 29.09 -19.27
CA LYS A 17 6.14 29.72 -17.94
C LYS A 17 6.68 28.82 -16.82
N LEU A 18 6.37 27.52 -16.83
CA LEU A 18 6.87 26.60 -15.80
C LEU A 18 8.30 26.15 -16.10
N ILE A 19 8.53 25.52 -17.26
CA ILE A 19 9.81 24.85 -17.50
C ILE A 19 10.93 25.86 -17.77
N VAL A 20 10.76 26.71 -18.79
CA VAL A 20 11.82 27.62 -19.28
C VAL A 20 12.04 28.82 -18.35
N GLN A 21 10.97 29.54 -17.99
CA GLN A 21 11.11 30.78 -17.21
C GLN A 21 11.34 30.55 -15.71
N TYR A 22 10.86 29.43 -15.17
CA TYR A 22 10.87 29.19 -13.73
C TYR A 22 11.78 28.02 -13.32
N LEU A 23 11.49 26.81 -13.77
CA LEU A 23 12.09 25.60 -13.22
C LEU A 23 13.55 25.43 -13.62
N LEU A 24 13.89 25.50 -14.91
CA LEU A 24 15.26 25.29 -15.38
C LEU A 24 16.27 26.28 -14.78
N PRO A 25 16.00 27.60 -14.77
CA PRO A 25 16.89 28.56 -14.11
C PRO A 25 17.05 28.27 -12.61
N LYS A 26 15.96 27.87 -11.94
CA LYS A 26 16.01 27.50 -10.52
C LYS A 26 16.74 26.20 -10.25
N LEU A 27 16.86 25.31 -11.23
CA LEU A 27 17.69 24.10 -11.16
C LEU A 27 19.16 24.35 -11.54
N GLY A 28 19.52 25.59 -11.88
CA GLY A 28 20.89 25.97 -12.25
C GLY A 28 21.20 25.81 -13.75
N TYR A 29 20.21 25.56 -14.60
CA TYR A 29 20.40 25.44 -16.05
C TYR A 29 20.22 26.78 -16.77
N ASN A 30 21.23 27.16 -17.54
CA ASN A 30 21.15 28.25 -18.51
C ASN A 30 20.64 27.77 -19.89
N ALA A 31 20.31 28.70 -20.79
CA ALA A 31 19.75 28.41 -22.12
C ALA A 31 20.61 27.49 -23.01
N GLU A 32 21.92 27.38 -22.75
CA GLU A 32 22.82 26.47 -23.49
C GLU A 32 22.68 24.99 -23.07
N HIS A 33 22.01 24.71 -21.95
CA HIS A 33 21.96 23.37 -21.34
C HIS A 33 20.71 22.58 -21.71
N TRP A 34 19.83 23.11 -22.55
CA TRP A 34 18.62 22.38 -22.94
C TRP A 34 18.26 22.66 -24.38
N TYR A 35 17.57 21.68 -24.97
CA TYR A 35 17.05 21.75 -26.32
C TYR A 35 15.56 21.47 -26.29
N GLN A 36 14.77 22.34 -26.93
CA GLN A 36 13.33 22.14 -27.10
C GLN A 36 13.04 21.33 -28.37
N GLN A 37 11.98 20.53 -28.34
CA GLN A 37 11.42 19.82 -29.50
C GLN A 37 12.48 19.03 -30.27
N VAL A 38 13.23 18.19 -29.56
CA VAL A 38 14.35 17.45 -30.13
C VAL A 38 13.86 16.17 -30.80
N SER A 39 14.19 16.00 -32.07
CA SER A 39 13.82 14.82 -32.85
C SER A 39 15.02 13.86 -33.04
N PHE A 40 14.83 12.61 -32.63
CA PHE A 40 15.75 11.50 -32.84
C PHE A 40 15.03 10.37 -33.60
N GLY A 41 15.20 10.33 -34.93
CA GLY A 41 14.45 9.40 -35.76
C GLY A 41 12.94 9.61 -35.61
N LYS A 42 12.23 8.60 -35.09
CA LYS A 42 10.78 8.65 -34.83
C LYS A 42 10.40 9.25 -33.46
N VAL A 43 11.37 9.52 -32.60
CA VAL A 43 11.13 10.03 -31.24
C VAL A 43 11.25 11.55 -31.24
N ARG A 44 10.25 12.23 -30.68
CA ARG A 44 10.26 13.68 -30.44
C ARG A 44 10.09 13.93 -28.95
N LEU A 45 11.08 14.58 -28.35
CA LEU A 45 11.10 14.99 -26.94
C LEU A 45 10.69 16.45 -26.83
N ASP A 46 9.92 16.81 -25.80
CA ASP A 46 9.60 18.22 -25.55
C ASP A 46 10.85 18.98 -25.10
N PHE A 47 11.61 18.42 -24.15
CA PHE A 47 12.91 18.93 -23.74
C PHE A 47 13.94 17.82 -23.48
N LEU A 48 15.16 18.06 -23.95
CA LEU A 48 16.36 17.36 -23.50
C LEU A 48 17.28 18.35 -22.79
N VAL A 49 17.48 18.14 -21.50
CA VAL A 49 18.39 18.93 -20.65
C VAL A 49 19.69 18.15 -20.47
N SER A 50 20.83 18.81 -20.57
CA SER A 50 22.16 18.23 -20.46
C SER A 50 23.06 19.11 -19.61
N ALA A 51 23.63 18.53 -18.54
CA ALA A 51 24.57 19.20 -17.64
C ALA A 51 26.03 19.19 -18.17
N GLN A 52 26.23 18.70 -19.40
CA GLN A 52 27.46 18.82 -20.17
C GLN A 52 27.14 19.28 -21.59
N LYS A 53 28.04 20.07 -22.20
CA LYS A 53 27.92 20.45 -23.61
C LYS A 53 28.01 19.19 -24.47
N PRO A 54 26.94 18.79 -25.18
CA PRO A 54 27.00 17.60 -26.01
C PRO A 54 27.96 17.85 -27.19
N ILE A 55 28.73 16.84 -27.55
CA ILE A 55 29.70 16.91 -28.66
C ILE A 55 28.96 17.18 -29.99
N ASN A 56 27.72 16.69 -30.12
CA ASN A 56 26.74 17.09 -31.13
C ASN A 56 25.31 16.69 -30.70
N LYS A 57 24.27 17.06 -31.49
CA LYS A 57 22.85 16.73 -31.22
C LYS A 57 22.54 15.23 -31.04
N LYS A 58 23.45 14.31 -31.39
CA LYS A 58 23.26 12.84 -31.39
C LYS A 58 24.15 12.09 -30.38
N GLN A 59 25.07 12.77 -29.70
CA GLN A 59 26.00 12.17 -28.74
C GLN A 59 25.97 12.95 -27.43
N PHE A 60 25.18 12.44 -26.49
CA PHE A 60 25.11 12.94 -25.12
C PHE A 60 25.35 11.80 -24.15
N LEU A 61 25.93 12.11 -22.98
CA LEU A 61 26.12 11.15 -21.91
C LEU A 61 24.83 11.01 -21.13
N SER A 62 24.17 9.85 -21.24
CA SER A 62 22.84 9.63 -20.67
C SER A 62 22.76 9.79 -19.15
N SER A 63 23.88 9.69 -18.43
CA SER A 63 24.01 9.94 -16.99
C SER A 63 23.94 11.42 -16.60
N HIS A 64 24.15 12.35 -17.55
CA HIS A 64 24.16 13.80 -17.33
C HIS A 64 22.92 14.50 -17.90
N CYS A 65 21.92 13.72 -18.32
CA CYS A 65 20.75 14.23 -19.01
C CYS A 65 19.47 14.06 -18.19
N LEU A 66 18.53 14.96 -18.44
CA LEU A 66 17.16 14.93 -17.94
C LEU A 66 16.23 15.11 -19.14
N ILE A 67 15.25 14.22 -19.29
CA ILE A 67 14.17 14.38 -20.27
C ILE A 67 12.98 15.04 -19.58
N ILE A 68 12.40 16.09 -20.17
CA ILE A 68 11.18 16.71 -19.65
C ILE A 68 10.09 16.62 -20.69
N GLU A 69 8.92 16.14 -20.28
CA GLU A 69 7.69 16.12 -21.06
C GLU A 69 6.66 17.05 -20.40
N ALA A 70 6.15 18.00 -21.18
CA ALA A 70 5.09 18.92 -20.78
C ALA A 70 3.79 18.46 -21.41
N LYS A 71 2.66 18.62 -20.73
CA LYS A 71 1.33 18.31 -21.28
C LYS A 71 0.37 19.44 -21.00
N ASN A 72 -0.76 19.43 -21.69
CA ASN A 72 -1.81 20.39 -21.45
C ASN A 72 -2.31 20.28 -19.99
N PRO A 73 -2.60 21.39 -19.28
CA PRO A 73 -3.13 21.36 -17.91
C PRO A 73 -4.35 20.45 -17.70
N ARG A 74 -5.15 20.25 -18.74
CA ARG A 74 -6.35 19.39 -18.69
C ARG A 74 -6.05 17.89 -18.84
N GLU A 75 -4.84 17.51 -19.22
CA GLU A 75 -4.44 16.11 -19.43
C GLU A 75 -3.98 15.44 -18.13
N LYS A 76 -4.34 14.16 -17.96
CA LYS A 76 -3.90 13.34 -16.84
C LYS A 76 -2.52 12.75 -17.11
N LEU A 77 -1.54 13.05 -16.26
CA LEU A 77 -0.15 12.60 -16.42
C LEU A 77 0.02 11.08 -16.47
N THR A 78 -0.88 10.32 -15.84
CA THR A 78 -0.89 8.85 -15.88
C THR A 78 -0.87 8.28 -17.30
N ASN A 79 -1.53 8.96 -18.24
CA ASN A 79 -1.64 8.52 -19.64
C ASN A 79 -0.32 8.66 -20.40
N HIS A 80 0.61 9.49 -19.92
CA HIS A 80 1.87 9.81 -20.59
C HIS A 80 3.08 9.13 -19.95
N ARG A 81 2.89 8.48 -18.79
CA ARG A 81 3.96 7.78 -18.06
C ARG A 81 4.63 6.70 -18.91
N HIS A 82 3.86 5.91 -19.64
CA HIS A 82 4.41 4.85 -20.49
C HIS A 82 5.32 5.43 -21.58
N ARG A 83 4.92 6.54 -22.20
CA ARG A 83 5.68 7.26 -23.23
C ARG A 83 6.99 7.81 -22.67
N LEU A 84 6.97 8.45 -21.49
CA LEU A 84 8.19 8.87 -20.80
C LEU A 84 9.11 7.68 -20.49
N GLY A 85 8.54 6.55 -20.03
CA GLY A 85 9.28 5.32 -19.76
C GLY A 85 9.99 4.78 -21.00
N TYR A 86 9.30 4.77 -22.15
CA TYR A 86 9.89 4.44 -23.44
C TYR A 86 11.06 5.36 -23.79
N TYR A 87 10.94 6.68 -23.58
CA TYR A 87 12.02 7.64 -23.85
C TYR A 87 13.24 7.41 -22.97
N LEU A 88 13.05 7.30 -21.66
CA LEU A 88 14.15 7.06 -20.73
C LEU A 88 14.89 5.76 -21.05
N ASN A 89 14.17 4.70 -21.41
CA ASN A 89 14.78 3.43 -21.80
C ASN A 89 15.51 3.51 -23.14
N TYR A 90 14.89 4.14 -24.15
CA TYR A 90 15.46 4.28 -25.48
C TYR A 90 16.79 5.05 -25.45
N PHE A 91 16.84 6.17 -24.71
CA PHE A 91 18.06 7.00 -24.59
C PHE A 91 18.97 6.59 -23.43
N LYS A 92 18.61 5.56 -22.67
CA LYS A 92 19.28 5.13 -21.44
C LYS A 92 19.47 6.26 -20.41
N VAL A 93 18.60 7.28 -20.44
CA VAL A 93 18.65 8.45 -19.54
C VAL A 93 18.10 8.07 -18.16
N GLN A 94 18.75 8.54 -17.10
CA GLN A 94 18.39 8.15 -15.74
C GLN A 94 17.14 8.89 -15.21
N TRP A 95 16.95 10.14 -15.57
CA TRP A 95 15.91 11.00 -15.00
C TRP A 95 14.94 11.52 -16.04
N GLY A 96 13.65 11.50 -15.71
CA GLY A 96 12.61 12.12 -16.52
C GLY A 96 11.61 12.88 -15.67
N LEU A 97 11.24 14.08 -16.09
CA LEU A 97 10.21 14.90 -15.46
C LEU A 97 8.98 14.96 -16.36
N LEU A 98 7.80 14.77 -15.79
CA LEU A 98 6.53 14.85 -16.47
C LEU A 98 5.64 15.85 -15.74
N THR A 99 5.07 16.80 -16.47
CA THR A 99 4.24 17.85 -15.87
C THR A 99 3.15 18.35 -16.80
N ASN A 100 2.03 18.78 -16.23
CA ASN A 100 0.97 19.52 -16.91
C ASN A 100 0.80 20.93 -16.33
N GLY A 101 1.76 21.41 -15.54
CA GLY A 101 1.64 22.68 -14.80
C GLY A 101 1.08 22.48 -13.39
N ASP A 102 -0.11 21.88 -13.27
CA ASP A 102 -0.78 21.64 -11.97
C ASP A 102 -0.08 20.57 -11.13
N GLU A 103 0.60 19.63 -11.79
CA GLU A 103 1.32 18.54 -11.16
C GLU A 103 2.71 18.40 -11.76
N ILE A 104 3.71 18.17 -10.91
CA ILE A 104 5.08 17.84 -11.31
C ILE A 104 5.43 16.46 -10.78
N GLN A 105 5.82 15.56 -11.68
CA GLN A 105 6.27 14.21 -11.36
C GLN A 105 7.71 14.00 -11.84
N LEU A 106 8.59 13.55 -10.96
CA LEU A 106 9.97 13.17 -11.30
C LEU A 106 10.12 11.66 -11.23
N TYR A 107 10.66 11.08 -12.29
CA TYR A 107 10.88 9.65 -12.44
C TYR A 107 12.37 9.31 -12.57
N ARG A 108 12.75 8.16 -12.01
CA ARG A 108 14.07 7.55 -12.20
C ARG A 108 13.94 6.23 -12.94
N ARG A 109 14.77 6.06 -13.97
CA ARG A 109 14.92 4.80 -14.72
C ARG A 109 15.73 3.79 -13.92
N LYS A 110 15.22 2.57 -13.88
CA LYS A 110 15.98 1.35 -13.56
C LYS A 110 15.85 0.37 -14.75
N PRO A 111 16.62 -0.73 -14.83
CA PRO A 111 16.64 -1.61 -15.99
C PRO A 111 15.26 -2.06 -16.51
N ASP A 112 14.29 -2.29 -15.61
CA ASP A 112 13.01 -2.91 -15.99
C ASP A 112 11.82 -1.92 -16.03
N LYS A 113 11.91 -0.76 -15.37
CA LYS A 113 10.82 0.24 -15.29
C LYS A 113 11.28 1.61 -14.80
N ILE A 114 10.36 2.58 -14.84
CA ILE A 114 10.54 3.90 -14.25
C ILE A 114 9.79 4.03 -12.91
N TYR A 115 10.45 4.62 -11.91
CA TYR A 115 9.94 4.78 -10.55
C TYR A 115 9.69 6.26 -10.28
N LEU A 116 8.51 6.59 -9.73
CA LEU A 116 8.21 7.95 -9.28
C LEU A 116 9.06 8.24 -8.04
N ILE A 117 9.93 9.23 -8.11
CA ILE A 117 10.83 9.64 -7.03
C ILE A 117 10.27 10.85 -6.29
N PHE A 118 9.59 11.75 -7.00
CA PHE A 118 9.05 12.96 -6.43
C PHE A 118 7.75 13.35 -7.14
N ARG A 119 6.80 13.88 -6.37
CA ARG A 119 5.53 14.44 -6.85
C ARG A 119 5.16 15.63 -5.98
N CYS A 120 4.75 16.73 -6.59
CA CYS A 120 4.13 17.85 -5.88
C CYS A 120 3.08 18.53 -6.77
N SER A 121 2.23 19.36 -6.15
CA SER A 121 1.42 20.32 -6.91
C SER A 121 2.28 21.43 -7.51
N GLY A 122 1.84 22.01 -8.62
CA GLY A 122 2.42 23.21 -9.21
C GLY A 122 2.41 24.40 -8.25
N LEU A 123 1.43 24.49 -7.35
CA LEU A 123 1.39 25.53 -6.30
C LEU A 123 2.50 25.36 -5.26
N GLU A 124 2.94 24.12 -5.05
CA GLU A 124 3.93 23.77 -4.03
C GLU A 124 5.35 23.71 -4.58
N ILE A 125 5.56 23.87 -5.89
CA ILE A 125 6.89 23.66 -6.50
C ILE A 125 7.99 24.53 -5.86
N ALA A 126 7.65 25.73 -5.40
CA ALA A 126 8.59 26.64 -4.76
C ALA A 126 9.19 26.06 -3.47
N SER A 127 8.40 25.36 -2.64
CA SER A 127 8.89 24.75 -1.39
C SER A 127 9.75 23.51 -1.63
N HIS A 128 9.68 22.93 -2.83
CA HIS A 128 10.42 21.71 -3.20
C HIS A 128 11.63 21.96 -4.11
N LEU A 129 11.99 23.22 -4.39
CA LEU A 129 13.09 23.54 -5.29
C LEU A 129 14.44 22.96 -4.83
N GLU A 130 14.78 23.04 -3.55
CA GLU A 130 16.05 22.49 -3.04
C GLU A 130 16.10 20.96 -3.19
N GLN A 131 14.98 20.28 -2.97
CA GLN A 131 14.87 18.85 -3.21
C GLN A 131 15.07 18.51 -4.69
N LEU A 132 14.41 19.22 -5.60
CA LEU A 132 14.58 19.02 -7.04
C LEU A 132 16.01 19.31 -7.49
N LYS A 133 16.65 20.39 -6.99
CA LYS A 133 18.06 20.68 -7.25
C LYS A 133 18.97 19.53 -6.82
N SER A 134 18.75 18.96 -5.63
CA SER A 134 19.56 17.85 -5.12
C SER A 134 19.46 16.57 -5.98
N LEU A 135 18.37 16.40 -6.73
CA LEU A 135 18.12 15.21 -7.56
C LEU A 135 18.51 15.40 -9.02
N ILE A 136 18.14 16.54 -9.60
CA ILE A 136 18.23 16.82 -11.05
C ILE A 136 18.78 18.22 -11.37
N GLY A 137 19.31 18.93 -10.38
CA GLY A 137 19.99 20.20 -10.59
C GLY A 137 21.25 20.05 -11.45
N TYR A 138 21.68 21.17 -12.04
CA TYR A 138 22.86 21.23 -12.91
C TYR A 138 24.09 20.61 -12.23
N GLU A 139 24.45 21.07 -11.02
CA GLU A 139 25.61 20.56 -10.29
C GLU A 139 25.52 19.04 -10.06
N THR A 140 24.35 18.54 -9.66
CA THR A 140 24.11 17.11 -9.43
C THR A 140 24.32 16.29 -10.70
N LEU A 141 23.74 16.71 -11.82
CA LEU A 141 23.87 15.96 -13.08
C LEU A 141 25.25 16.15 -13.74
N SER A 142 25.93 17.27 -13.51
CA SER A 142 27.29 17.51 -14.01
C SER A 142 28.32 16.55 -13.41
N LEU A 143 28.09 16.06 -12.20
CA LEU A 143 28.97 15.08 -11.54
C LEU A 143 28.95 13.70 -12.20
N GLY A 144 27.93 13.38 -13.02
CA GLY A 144 27.84 12.12 -13.76
C GLY A 144 27.69 10.85 -12.93
N ILE A 145 27.74 10.99 -11.61
CA ILE A 145 27.60 9.94 -10.61
C ILE A 145 26.22 10.13 -9.98
N PRO A 146 25.36 9.09 -9.94
CA PRO A 146 24.11 9.20 -9.19
C PRO A 146 24.46 9.56 -7.74
N PRO A 147 23.89 10.63 -7.15
CA PRO A 147 24.27 11.08 -5.81
C PRO A 147 24.26 9.89 -4.85
N LEU A 148 25.46 9.49 -4.40
CA LEU A 148 25.67 8.32 -3.52
C LEU A 148 24.88 8.47 -2.22
N ASN A 149 24.58 9.72 -1.85
CA ASN A 149 23.78 10.11 -0.71
C ASN A 149 22.86 11.28 -1.12
N SER A 150 21.87 11.01 -1.99
CA SER A 150 20.69 11.90 -2.02
C SER A 150 20.07 11.87 -0.62
N PRO A 151 19.62 12.99 -0.04
CA PRO A 151 18.86 12.93 1.19
C PRO A 151 17.57 12.16 0.90
N THR A 152 17.57 10.85 1.17
CA THR A 152 16.38 10.09 1.49
C THR A 152 15.90 10.61 2.84
N ILE A 153 15.30 11.79 2.84
CA ILE A 153 14.56 12.32 3.98
C ILE A 153 13.19 12.75 3.46
N ASN A 154 12.41 11.76 3.06
CA ASN A 154 11.38 11.42 4.02
C ASN A 154 11.97 10.26 4.81
N HIS A 155 12.19 10.41 6.11
CA HIS A 155 12.04 9.26 7.00
C HIS A 155 10.57 8.82 6.88
N ARG A 156 10.19 8.21 5.75
CA ARG A 156 9.02 7.34 5.74
C ARG A 156 9.47 6.19 6.59
N ASN A 157 8.79 5.99 7.70
CA ASN A 157 8.99 4.77 8.48
C ASN A 157 8.90 3.59 7.49
N PRO A 158 9.79 2.60 7.60
CA PRO A 158 9.68 1.41 6.79
C PRO A 158 8.25 0.87 6.91
N MET A 159 7.68 0.43 5.79
CA MET A 159 6.35 -0.19 5.77
C MET A 159 6.24 -1.18 6.91
N LYS A 160 5.16 -1.09 7.70
CA LYS A 160 4.89 -2.01 8.80
C LYS A 160 3.91 -3.07 8.35
N THR A 161 4.23 -4.34 8.57
CA THR A 161 3.34 -5.45 8.22
C THR A 161 2.67 -5.99 9.48
N ILE A 162 1.35 -6.12 9.48
CA ILE A 162 0.55 -6.55 10.63
C ILE A 162 -0.29 -7.76 10.24
N ALA A 163 -0.07 -8.91 10.87
CA ALA A 163 -0.95 -10.06 10.75
C ALA A 163 -2.09 -9.97 11.76
N ILE A 164 -3.30 -10.35 11.34
CA ILE A 164 -4.46 -10.54 12.21
C ILE A 164 -4.71 -12.04 12.34
N TYR A 165 -4.24 -12.67 13.43
CA TYR A 165 -4.27 -14.14 13.56
C TYR A 165 -4.87 -14.64 14.88
N HIS A 166 -5.65 -15.71 14.77
CA HIS A 166 -6.12 -16.53 15.88
C HIS A 166 -6.60 -17.87 15.33
N HIS A 167 -6.18 -18.97 15.96
CA HIS A 167 -6.55 -20.34 15.60
C HIS A 167 -8.06 -20.65 15.67
N LYS A 168 -8.87 -19.73 16.24
CA LYS A 168 -10.30 -19.92 16.44
C LYS A 168 -11.04 -19.18 15.33
N GLY A 169 -11.99 -19.86 14.71
CA GLY A 169 -12.93 -19.24 13.77
C GLY A 169 -13.87 -18.26 14.48
N GLY A 170 -14.36 -17.26 13.73
CA GLY A 170 -15.47 -16.41 14.21
C GLY A 170 -15.14 -15.39 15.31
N VAL A 171 -13.86 -15.14 15.62
CA VAL A 171 -13.41 -14.12 16.59
C VAL A 171 -13.30 -12.70 15.99
N GLY A 172 -13.66 -12.54 14.71
CA GLY A 172 -13.67 -11.24 14.03
C GLY A 172 -12.38 -10.87 13.27
N LYS A 173 -11.53 -11.83 12.88
CA LYS A 173 -10.27 -11.56 12.14
C LYS A 173 -10.48 -10.69 10.90
N THR A 174 -11.29 -11.15 9.96
CA THR A 174 -11.62 -10.42 8.73
C THR A 174 -12.25 -9.05 9.02
N THR A 175 -13.22 -8.99 9.95
CA THR A 175 -13.86 -7.72 10.33
C THR A 175 -12.85 -6.73 10.88
N VAL A 176 -11.89 -7.20 11.69
CA VAL A 176 -10.80 -6.38 12.21
C VAL A 176 -9.87 -5.95 11.08
N ALA A 177 -9.43 -6.88 10.23
CA ALA A 177 -8.50 -6.60 9.13
C ALA A 177 -9.03 -5.55 8.15
N THR A 178 -10.26 -5.72 7.65
CA THR A 178 -10.85 -4.84 6.64
C THR A 178 -11.15 -3.44 7.19
N ASN A 179 -11.74 -3.35 8.38
CA ASN A 179 -12.11 -2.06 8.96
C ASN A 179 -10.92 -1.32 9.59
N LEU A 180 -9.90 -2.03 10.11
CA LEU A 180 -8.64 -1.41 10.50
C LEU A 180 -7.93 -0.85 9.26
N ALA A 181 -7.92 -1.56 8.13
CA ALA A 181 -7.36 -1.06 6.88
C ALA A 181 -8.05 0.23 6.42
N ALA A 182 -9.39 0.26 6.43
CA ALA A 182 -10.17 1.46 6.11
C ALA A 182 -9.89 2.61 7.08
N ALA A 183 -9.87 2.36 8.38
CA ALA A 183 -9.59 3.37 9.40
C ALA A 183 -8.18 3.97 9.23
N LEU A 184 -7.17 3.14 8.96
CA LEU A 184 -5.80 3.61 8.69
C LEU A 184 -5.72 4.42 7.39
N SER A 185 -6.47 4.04 6.35
CA SER A 185 -6.59 4.82 5.11
C SER A 185 -7.18 6.21 5.36
N LYS A 186 -8.26 6.30 6.14
CA LYS A 186 -8.86 7.57 6.58
C LYS A 186 -7.93 8.41 7.47
N LYS A 187 -6.92 7.80 8.11
CA LYS A 187 -5.80 8.49 8.79
C LYS A 187 -4.64 8.87 7.87
N GLY A 188 -4.86 8.81 6.55
CA GLY A 188 -3.91 9.23 5.53
C GLY A 188 -2.78 8.24 5.25
N LYS A 189 -2.89 6.98 5.73
CA LYS A 189 -1.89 5.95 5.47
C LYS A 189 -2.17 5.23 4.15
N ARG A 190 -1.13 4.86 3.42
CA ARG A 190 -1.24 4.01 2.22
C ARG A 190 -1.28 2.56 2.68
N VAL A 191 -2.43 1.92 2.53
CA VAL A 191 -2.69 0.59 3.09
C VAL A 191 -2.79 -0.47 2.00
N LEU A 192 -2.08 -1.58 2.21
CA LEU A 192 -2.25 -2.82 1.46
C LEU A 192 -2.92 -3.87 2.35
N LEU A 193 -4.12 -4.32 2.01
CA LEU A 193 -4.76 -5.48 2.62
C LEU A 193 -4.38 -6.75 1.85
N ILE A 194 -4.07 -7.84 2.53
CA ILE A 194 -3.75 -9.12 1.92
C ILE A 194 -4.68 -10.16 2.51
N ASP A 195 -5.56 -10.70 1.68
CA ASP A 195 -6.42 -11.83 2.04
C ASP A 195 -5.68 -13.13 1.71
N ILE A 196 -5.40 -13.96 2.72
CA ILE A 196 -4.75 -15.26 2.55
C ILE A 196 -5.62 -16.41 3.11
N ASP A 197 -6.92 -16.19 3.26
CA ASP A 197 -7.88 -17.23 3.63
C ASP A 197 -8.61 -17.72 2.37
N ALA A 198 -8.65 -19.03 2.14
CA ALA A 198 -9.35 -19.58 0.99
C ALA A 198 -10.86 -19.27 0.97
N GLN A 199 -11.45 -18.91 2.11
CA GLN A 199 -12.83 -18.41 2.18
C GLN A 199 -13.01 -17.03 1.55
N ALA A 200 -11.93 -16.31 1.27
CA ALA A 200 -11.91 -15.01 0.59
C ALA A 200 -12.85 -13.96 1.23
N ASN A 201 -13.03 -14.02 2.56
CA ASN A 201 -13.97 -13.15 3.27
C ASN A 201 -13.57 -11.67 3.19
N SER A 202 -12.28 -11.35 3.22
CA SER A 202 -11.81 -9.97 3.06
C SER A 202 -12.02 -9.49 1.64
N THR A 203 -11.77 -10.36 0.65
CA THR A 203 -11.99 -10.12 -0.77
C THR A 203 -13.47 -9.84 -1.08
N PHE A 204 -14.37 -10.62 -0.51
CA PHE A 204 -15.81 -10.37 -0.56
C PHE A 204 -16.18 -9.06 0.13
N ALA A 205 -15.67 -8.84 1.34
CA ALA A 205 -16.03 -7.68 2.15
C ALA A 205 -15.63 -6.34 1.51
N VAL A 206 -14.64 -6.32 0.63
CA VAL A 206 -14.26 -5.11 -0.14
C VAL A 206 -14.93 -5.05 -1.53
N GLY A 207 -15.86 -5.96 -1.84
CA GLY A 207 -16.68 -5.90 -3.05
C GLY A 207 -16.05 -6.48 -4.31
N LEU A 208 -14.97 -7.27 -4.20
CA LEU A 208 -14.28 -7.81 -5.38
C LEU A 208 -14.87 -9.11 -5.94
N ILE A 209 -15.67 -9.84 -5.16
CA ILE A 209 -16.30 -11.08 -5.64
C ILE A 209 -17.61 -10.75 -6.36
N LYS A 210 -17.70 -11.16 -7.61
CA LYS A 210 -18.90 -11.05 -8.46
C LYS A 210 -19.55 -12.43 -8.55
N PHE A 211 -20.76 -12.58 -8.02
CA PHE A 211 -21.46 -13.88 -7.97
C PHE A 211 -22.30 -14.19 -9.21
N GLN A 212 -22.35 -13.29 -10.18
CA GLN A 212 -23.39 -13.32 -11.22
C GLN A 212 -23.04 -14.28 -12.37
N PHE A 213 -21.75 -14.41 -12.74
CA PHE A 213 -21.30 -15.29 -13.83
C PHE A 213 -19.91 -15.87 -13.54
N ASP A 214 -19.77 -17.19 -13.60
CA ASP A 214 -18.47 -17.89 -13.38
C ASP A 214 -17.38 -17.46 -14.38
N ASP A 215 -17.80 -17.02 -15.57
CA ASP A 215 -16.89 -16.52 -16.62
C ASP A 215 -16.25 -15.16 -16.25
N ASP A 216 -16.86 -14.40 -15.34
CA ASP A 216 -16.36 -13.09 -14.86
C ASP A 216 -15.41 -13.19 -13.66
N ASP A 217 -15.13 -14.41 -13.17
CA ASP A 217 -14.18 -14.65 -12.09
C ASP A 217 -12.73 -14.48 -12.60
N ASP A 218 -12.29 -13.23 -12.65
CA ASP A 218 -10.92 -12.84 -12.94
C ASP A 218 -10.00 -12.96 -11.70
N LEU A 219 -10.54 -13.29 -10.52
CA LEU A 219 -9.77 -13.50 -9.29
C LEU A 219 -9.05 -14.85 -9.34
N LYS A 220 -9.62 -15.87 -10.00
CA LYS A 220 -8.99 -17.19 -10.14
C LYS A 220 -7.57 -17.15 -10.69
N ASP A 221 -7.26 -16.21 -11.58
CA ASP A 221 -5.95 -16.08 -12.26
C ASP A 221 -5.03 -15.05 -11.60
N LYS A 222 -5.56 -14.21 -10.70
CA LYS A 222 -4.82 -13.12 -10.02
C LYS A 222 -5.26 -12.97 -8.57
N ASN A 223 -4.71 -13.85 -7.74
CA ASN A 223 -4.93 -13.88 -6.30
C ASN A 223 -3.63 -14.22 -5.55
N VAL A 224 -3.70 -14.28 -4.22
CA VAL A 224 -2.57 -14.54 -3.33
C VAL A 224 -1.83 -15.84 -3.64
N PHE A 225 -2.47 -16.90 -4.17
CA PHE A 225 -1.75 -18.11 -4.59
C PHE A 225 -0.68 -17.76 -5.62
N HIS A 226 -1.00 -16.94 -6.63
CA HIS A 226 -0.07 -16.52 -7.67
C HIS A 226 1.08 -15.68 -7.10
N LEU A 227 0.80 -14.91 -6.04
CA LEU A 227 1.83 -14.19 -5.28
C LEU A 227 2.78 -15.15 -4.56
N LEU A 228 2.29 -16.30 -4.09
CA LEU A 228 3.08 -17.30 -3.36
C LEU A 228 3.70 -18.36 -4.26
N GLU A 229 3.25 -18.51 -5.50
CA GLU A 229 3.60 -19.63 -6.36
C GLU A 229 5.07 -19.58 -6.81
N LYS A 230 5.52 -18.42 -7.29
CA LYS A 230 6.84 -18.21 -7.93
C LYS A 230 7.56 -17.03 -7.32
N ASN A 231 8.89 -17.16 -7.19
CA ASN A 231 9.73 -16.12 -6.58
C ASN A 231 9.92 -14.91 -7.50
N ASP A 232 10.17 -15.15 -8.79
CA ASP A 232 10.62 -14.13 -9.74
C ASP A 232 9.53 -13.64 -10.71
N SER A 233 8.26 -13.91 -10.40
CA SER A 233 7.11 -13.44 -11.17
C SER A 233 5.91 -13.15 -10.27
N ASN A 234 4.88 -12.49 -10.81
CA ASN A 234 3.63 -12.16 -10.13
C ASN A 234 3.88 -11.39 -8.83
N PHE A 235 4.42 -10.18 -8.94
CA PHE A 235 4.65 -9.29 -7.81
C PHE A 235 3.35 -8.62 -7.37
N ILE A 236 3.39 -7.97 -6.20
CA ILE A 236 2.23 -7.24 -5.65
C ILE A 236 1.59 -6.31 -6.70
N PRO A 237 2.34 -5.48 -7.47
CA PRO A 237 1.74 -4.60 -8.48
C PRO A 237 1.03 -5.32 -9.64
N ASP A 238 1.32 -6.60 -9.88
CA ASP A 238 0.74 -7.38 -10.98
C ASP A 238 -0.64 -7.97 -10.61
N ILE A 239 -0.91 -8.09 -9.31
CA ILE A 239 -2.07 -8.79 -8.73
C ILE A 239 -3.00 -7.82 -7.99
N VAL A 240 -2.45 -6.74 -7.43
CA VAL A 240 -3.17 -5.80 -6.57
C VAL A 240 -4.37 -5.15 -7.25
N ARG A 241 -5.45 -5.00 -6.47
CA ARG A 241 -6.70 -4.38 -6.88
C ARG A 241 -7.06 -3.25 -5.93
N LYS A 242 -7.91 -2.33 -6.38
CA LYS A 242 -8.55 -1.32 -5.53
C LYS A 242 -9.78 -1.91 -4.85
N SER A 243 -10.13 -1.40 -3.68
CA SER A 243 -11.30 -1.84 -2.89
C SER A 243 -12.66 -1.39 -3.45
N GLN A 244 -12.75 -0.94 -4.69
CA GLN A 244 -13.97 -0.63 -5.45
C GLN A 244 -15.06 0.11 -4.65
N GLY A 245 -14.71 1.21 -4.00
CA GLY A 245 -15.68 2.02 -3.24
C GLY A 245 -16.02 1.51 -1.83
N PHE A 246 -15.39 0.44 -1.35
CA PHE A 246 -15.51 -0.01 0.05
C PHE A 246 -15.17 1.10 1.06
N THR A 247 -14.19 1.94 0.76
CA THR A 247 -13.82 3.07 1.61
C THR A 247 -13.18 4.20 0.80
N TYR A 248 -13.30 5.44 1.30
CA TYR A 248 -12.61 6.60 0.74
C TYR A 248 -11.71 7.29 1.79
N PRO A 249 -10.39 7.41 1.55
CA PRO A 249 -9.63 6.99 0.35
C PRO A 249 -9.55 5.47 0.16
N GLU A 250 -9.52 5.00 -1.09
CA GLU A 250 -9.47 3.56 -1.41
C GLU A 250 -8.18 2.90 -0.93
N ILE A 251 -8.33 1.66 -0.44
CA ILE A 251 -7.21 0.79 -0.10
C ILE A 251 -6.85 -0.13 -1.27
N ASP A 252 -5.60 -0.58 -1.27
CA ASP A 252 -5.16 -1.66 -2.16
C ASP A 252 -5.38 -3.01 -1.49
N ILE A 253 -5.70 -4.03 -2.28
CA ILE A 253 -5.90 -5.40 -1.79
C ILE A 253 -5.24 -6.44 -2.71
N ILE A 254 -4.56 -7.42 -2.11
CA ILE A 254 -4.29 -8.71 -2.74
C ILE A 254 -5.45 -9.65 -2.41
N PRO A 255 -6.26 -10.04 -3.40
CA PRO A 255 -7.42 -10.89 -3.15
C PRO A 255 -7.01 -12.35 -2.92
N SER A 256 -7.90 -13.08 -2.26
CA SER A 256 -7.85 -14.54 -2.12
C SER A 256 -8.88 -15.20 -3.04
N HIS A 257 -8.80 -16.52 -3.15
CA HIS A 257 -9.71 -17.33 -3.95
C HIS A 257 -9.79 -18.77 -3.42
N ILE A 258 -10.93 -19.44 -3.64
CA ILE A 258 -11.18 -20.79 -3.12
C ILE A 258 -10.18 -21.85 -3.63
N ILE A 259 -9.51 -21.59 -4.75
CA ILE A 259 -8.45 -22.46 -5.30
C ILE A 259 -7.27 -22.67 -4.35
N LEU A 260 -7.09 -21.80 -3.34
CA LEU A 260 -6.04 -21.97 -2.33
C LEU A 260 -6.11 -23.36 -1.66
N ILE A 261 -7.31 -23.93 -1.50
CA ILE A 261 -7.49 -25.26 -0.90
C ILE A 261 -6.80 -26.33 -1.76
N SER A 262 -7.11 -26.38 -3.06
CA SER A 262 -6.56 -27.41 -3.96
C SER A 262 -5.07 -27.19 -4.26
N LYS A 263 -4.59 -25.95 -4.12
CA LYS A 263 -3.22 -25.55 -4.42
C LYS A 263 -2.25 -25.59 -3.24
N GLN A 264 -2.74 -25.82 -2.03
CA GLN A 264 -1.90 -25.79 -0.83
C GLN A 264 -0.77 -26.84 -0.87
N SER A 265 -1.08 -28.07 -1.27
CA SER A 265 -0.09 -29.16 -1.36
C SER A 265 1.06 -28.81 -2.32
N GLU A 266 0.73 -28.16 -3.44
CA GLU A 266 1.69 -27.68 -4.43
C GLU A 266 2.64 -26.64 -3.82
N LEU A 267 2.14 -25.70 -3.01
CA LEU A 267 2.98 -24.70 -2.36
C LEU A 267 3.86 -25.31 -1.26
N THR A 268 3.34 -26.23 -0.44
CA THR A 268 4.08 -26.87 0.64
C THR A 268 5.31 -27.63 0.12
N GLN A 269 5.20 -28.28 -1.04
CA GLN A 269 6.31 -29.00 -1.66
C GLN A 269 7.39 -28.08 -2.23
N ARG A 270 7.09 -26.80 -2.46
CA ARG A 270 8.03 -25.81 -2.98
C ARG A 270 8.76 -25.14 -1.80
N GLY A 271 10.00 -25.54 -1.53
CA GLY A 271 10.79 -25.13 -0.34
C GLY A 271 10.97 -23.63 -0.04
N GLY A 272 10.51 -22.71 -0.92
CA GLY A 272 10.53 -21.27 -0.68
C GLY A 272 9.17 -20.63 -0.38
N ALA A 273 8.06 -21.38 -0.36
CA ALA A 273 6.71 -20.80 -0.25
C ALA A 273 6.53 -19.94 1.02
N TYR A 274 7.00 -20.45 2.16
CA TYR A 274 6.93 -19.80 3.48
C TYR A 274 7.49 -18.37 3.53
N ILE A 275 8.52 -18.09 2.72
CA ILE A 275 9.27 -16.83 2.79
C ILE A 275 8.94 -15.87 1.64
N ARG A 276 8.16 -16.31 0.64
CA ARG A 276 7.90 -15.52 -0.59
C ARG A 276 7.12 -14.25 -0.31
N LEU A 277 6.11 -14.31 0.56
CA LEU A 277 5.34 -13.11 0.90
C LEU A 277 6.25 -12.04 1.51
N ALA A 278 7.09 -12.43 2.47
CA ALA A 278 8.06 -11.53 3.10
C ALA A 278 8.99 -10.86 2.06
N LYS A 279 9.56 -11.64 1.14
CA LYS A 279 10.44 -11.13 0.06
C LYS A 279 9.70 -10.22 -0.93
N LYS A 280 8.43 -10.48 -1.22
CA LYS A 280 7.65 -9.64 -2.14
C LYS A 280 7.21 -8.34 -1.48
N LEU A 281 6.89 -8.35 -0.19
CA LEU A 281 6.60 -7.15 0.60
C LEU A 281 7.80 -6.20 0.68
N GLU A 282 9.03 -6.71 0.78
CA GLU A 282 10.25 -5.89 0.77
C GLU A 282 10.37 -5.00 -0.47
N ARG A 283 9.82 -5.45 -1.62
CA ARG A 283 9.87 -4.72 -2.90
C ARG A 283 8.89 -3.54 -2.99
N VAL A 284 7.91 -3.47 -2.09
CA VAL A 284 6.87 -2.42 -2.07
C VAL A 284 6.88 -1.59 -0.79
N THR A 285 7.96 -1.68 0.00
CA THR A 285 8.14 -0.92 1.25
C THR A 285 8.05 0.59 1.11
N GLN A 286 8.21 1.11 -0.11
CA GLN A 286 8.08 2.54 -0.41
C GLN A 286 6.69 2.92 -0.93
N ASP A 287 5.88 1.94 -1.34
CA ASP A 287 4.57 2.13 -1.95
C ASP A 287 3.46 2.19 -0.89
N TYR A 288 3.64 1.48 0.22
CA TYR A 288 2.71 1.42 1.35
C TYR A 288 3.36 1.87 2.65
N ASP A 289 2.55 2.40 3.56
CA ASP A 289 2.97 2.69 4.93
C ASP A 289 2.66 1.48 5.84
N ILE A 290 1.55 0.77 5.57
CA ILE A 290 1.10 -0.38 6.35
C ILE A 290 0.56 -1.47 5.41
N ALA A 291 0.96 -2.71 5.66
CA ALA A 291 0.34 -3.90 5.10
C ALA A 291 -0.41 -4.67 6.20
N ILE A 292 -1.67 -5.04 5.97
CA ILE A 292 -2.48 -5.86 6.87
C ILE A 292 -2.71 -7.22 6.21
N ILE A 293 -2.46 -8.30 6.93
CA ILE A 293 -2.69 -9.67 6.45
C ILE A 293 -3.86 -10.27 7.22
N ASP A 294 -4.98 -10.52 6.54
CA ASP A 294 -6.09 -11.32 7.05
C ASP A 294 -5.77 -12.80 6.84
N THR A 295 -5.89 -13.60 7.89
CA THR A 295 -5.35 -14.96 7.95
C THR A 295 -6.43 -16.01 8.19
N PRO A 296 -6.23 -17.25 7.70
CA PRO A 296 -7.16 -18.33 8.00
C PRO A 296 -7.08 -18.75 9.48
N PRO A 297 -8.14 -19.36 10.04
CA PRO A 297 -8.10 -19.92 11.39
C PRO A 297 -7.22 -21.18 11.51
N SER A 298 -6.94 -21.87 10.41
CA SER A 298 -6.09 -23.07 10.40
C SER A 298 -4.64 -22.72 10.72
N LEU A 299 -3.95 -23.65 11.39
CA LEU A 299 -2.50 -23.62 11.60
C LEU A 299 -1.79 -24.27 10.42
N ASP A 300 -1.98 -23.72 9.22
CA ASP A 300 -1.45 -24.26 7.97
C ASP A 300 -0.36 -23.37 7.35
N LEU A 301 0.05 -23.73 6.12
CA LEU A 301 1.02 -22.97 5.32
C LEU A 301 0.67 -21.48 5.24
N TYR A 302 -0.60 -21.13 5.03
CA TYR A 302 -1.03 -19.76 4.79
C TYR A 302 -0.93 -18.91 6.06
N ALA A 303 -1.31 -19.48 7.22
CA ALA A 303 -1.06 -18.84 8.50
C ALA A 303 0.44 -18.63 8.75
N GLN A 304 1.28 -19.64 8.50
CA GLN A 304 2.73 -19.53 8.70
C GLN A 304 3.37 -18.49 7.78
N VAL A 305 3.05 -18.49 6.48
CA VAL A 305 3.48 -17.47 5.50
C VAL A 305 3.17 -16.06 6.00
N SER A 306 1.98 -15.87 6.58
CA SER A 306 1.52 -14.58 7.10
C SER A 306 2.33 -14.13 8.31
N LEU A 307 2.53 -15.02 9.28
CA LEU A 307 3.26 -14.72 10.51
C LEU A 307 4.77 -14.52 10.25
N ILE A 308 5.36 -15.27 9.32
CA ILE A 308 6.74 -15.09 8.88
C ILE A 308 6.92 -13.74 8.16
N ALA A 309 5.91 -13.27 7.44
CA ALA A 309 5.96 -11.99 6.73
C ALA A 309 5.72 -10.75 7.61
N ALA A 310 4.93 -10.88 8.68
CA ALA A 310 4.48 -9.75 9.49
C ALA A 310 5.55 -9.21 10.44
N ASP A 311 5.60 -7.90 10.69
CA ASP A 311 6.41 -7.33 11.77
C ASP A 311 5.68 -7.42 13.11
N TYR A 312 4.34 -7.30 13.05
CA TYR A 312 3.46 -7.23 14.20
C TYR A 312 2.31 -8.23 14.10
N LEU A 313 1.81 -8.66 15.25
CA LEU A 313 0.64 -9.52 15.37
C LEU A 313 -0.43 -8.89 16.28
N ILE A 314 -1.67 -8.86 15.80
CA ILE A 314 -2.87 -8.62 16.59
C ILE A 314 -3.63 -9.94 16.72
N ILE A 315 -4.07 -10.27 17.94
CA ILE A 315 -4.81 -11.52 18.21
C ILE A 315 -6.26 -11.19 18.63
N PRO A 316 -7.24 -11.13 17.72
CA PRO A 316 -8.64 -10.86 18.08
C PRO A 316 -9.23 -12.02 18.89
N SER A 317 -9.85 -11.73 20.02
CA SER A 317 -10.46 -12.75 20.89
C SER A 317 -11.76 -12.26 21.53
N ASP A 318 -12.76 -13.14 21.60
CA ASP A 318 -14.00 -12.92 22.36
C ASP A 318 -13.81 -13.09 23.89
N LEU A 319 -12.56 -13.35 24.32
CA LEU A 319 -12.11 -13.55 25.70
C LEU A 319 -12.82 -14.70 26.45
N LYS A 320 -13.56 -15.55 25.73
CA LYS A 320 -14.20 -16.74 26.31
C LYS A 320 -13.14 -17.82 26.60
N PRO A 321 -13.40 -18.73 27.56
CA PRO A 321 -12.41 -19.73 28.00
C PRO A 321 -11.73 -20.52 26.87
N PHE A 322 -12.49 -20.97 25.86
CA PHE A 322 -11.94 -21.72 24.72
C PHE A 322 -11.05 -20.88 23.80
N SER A 323 -11.39 -19.61 23.58
CA SER A 323 -10.56 -18.71 22.78
C SER A 323 -9.22 -18.50 23.46
N ASN A 324 -9.26 -18.29 24.78
CA ASN A 324 -8.08 -18.06 25.60
C ASN A 324 -7.14 -19.27 25.65
N GLN A 325 -7.65 -20.50 25.53
CA GLN A 325 -6.80 -21.69 25.50
C GLN A 325 -5.84 -21.68 24.33
N GLY A 326 -6.31 -21.49 23.10
CA GLY A 326 -5.37 -21.53 21.98
C GLY A 326 -4.63 -20.21 21.72
N ILE A 327 -4.82 -19.16 22.54
CA ILE A 327 -3.85 -18.05 22.62
C ILE A 327 -2.47 -18.60 23.05
N GLN A 328 -2.42 -19.59 23.95
CA GLN A 328 -1.16 -20.27 24.30
C GLN A 328 -0.55 -20.99 23.09
N GLY A 329 -1.39 -21.65 22.29
CA GLY A 329 -0.95 -22.31 21.06
C GLY A 329 -0.34 -21.32 20.06
N VAL A 330 -0.93 -20.14 19.92
CA VAL A 330 -0.39 -19.05 19.09
C VAL A 330 0.99 -18.61 19.59
N LYS A 331 1.13 -18.36 20.90
CA LYS A 331 2.42 -17.96 21.48
C LYS A 331 3.50 -19.02 21.26
N LYS A 332 3.17 -20.29 21.54
CA LYS A 332 4.08 -21.42 21.35
C LYS A 332 4.55 -21.54 19.89
N LEU A 333 3.63 -21.47 18.93
CA LEU A 333 3.95 -21.47 17.50
C LEU A 333 4.94 -20.34 17.14
N ILE A 334 4.72 -19.15 17.69
CA ILE A 334 5.55 -17.98 17.39
C ILE A 334 6.97 -18.19 17.92
N ASP A 335 7.07 -18.61 19.18
CA ASP A 335 8.34 -18.77 19.89
C ASP A 335 9.17 -19.95 19.36
N GLU A 336 8.52 -21.06 18.97
CA GLU A 336 9.21 -22.30 18.56
C GLU A 336 9.44 -22.44 17.05
N ASP A 337 8.52 -21.96 16.20
CA ASP A 337 8.60 -22.21 14.74
C ASP A 337 8.80 -20.93 13.92
N ILE A 338 8.00 -19.89 14.21
CA ILE A 338 7.97 -18.69 13.36
C ILE A 338 9.22 -17.85 13.56
N ASN A 339 9.65 -17.61 14.80
CA ASN A 339 10.81 -16.76 15.07
C ASN A 339 12.11 -17.37 14.54
N ASP A 340 12.28 -18.71 14.60
CA ASP A 340 13.42 -19.41 14.01
C ASP A 340 13.51 -19.18 12.49
N LEU A 341 12.39 -19.27 11.76
CA LEU A 341 12.36 -18.97 10.33
C LEU A 341 12.60 -17.49 10.03
N ARG A 342 12.13 -16.58 10.89
CA ARG A 342 12.36 -15.14 10.75
C ARG A 342 13.81 -14.76 10.98
N GLU A 343 14.47 -15.36 11.96
CA GLU A 343 15.90 -15.16 12.22
C GLU A 343 16.75 -15.58 11.01
N ASN A 344 16.42 -16.73 10.39
CA ASN A 344 17.06 -17.18 9.16
C ASN A 344 16.89 -16.21 7.96
N LEU A 345 15.87 -15.35 8.00
CA LEU A 345 15.64 -14.28 7.02
C LEU A 345 16.27 -12.94 7.42
N GLY A 346 16.97 -12.86 8.56
CA GLY A 346 17.49 -11.61 9.11
C GLY A 346 16.38 -10.66 9.60
N LYS A 347 15.18 -11.18 9.88
CA LYS A 347 14.06 -10.42 10.45
C LYS A 347 14.10 -10.49 11.98
N LYS A 348 13.61 -9.44 12.63
CA LYS A 348 13.39 -9.44 14.09
C LYS A 348 12.25 -10.39 14.46
N ASN A 349 12.22 -10.84 15.71
CA ASN A 349 11.10 -11.62 16.24
C ASN A 349 9.76 -10.91 15.99
N LEU A 350 8.72 -11.70 15.74
CA LEU A 350 7.37 -11.19 15.55
C LEU A 350 6.87 -10.53 16.84
N GLU A 351 6.49 -9.25 16.76
CA GLU A 351 6.04 -8.50 17.92
C GLU A 351 4.52 -8.62 18.11
N ILE A 352 4.08 -9.14 19.25
CA ILE A 352 2.65 -9.22 19.57
C ILE A 352 2.19 -7.86 20.14
N LEU A 353 1.40 -7.11 19.36
CA LEU A 353 0.86 -5.81 19.80
C LEU A 353 -0.14 -5.95 20.94
N GLY A 354 -0.90 -7.05 20.91
CA GLY A 354 -1.80 -7.44 21.97
C GLY A 354 -2.91 -8.38 21.52
N VAL A 355 -3.57 -8.97 22.50
CA VAL A 355 -4.88 -9.59 22.35
C VAL A 355 -5.91 -8.47 22.26
N LEU A 356 -6.66 -8.42 21.17
CA LEU A 356 -7.72 -7.44 20.94
C LEU A 356 -9.06 -8.03 21.40
N PRO A 357 -9.70 -7.47 22.45
CA PRO A 357 -11.08 -7.79 22.77
C PRO A 357 -11.98 -7.53 21.56
N SER A 358 -12.51 -8.59 20.96
CA SER A 358 -13.28 -8.55 19.71
C SER A 358 -14.55 -9.38 19.84
N LYS A 359 -15.64 -8.90 19.23
CA LYS A 359 -17.00 -9.46 19.40
C LYS A 359 -17.44 -9.50 20.87
N ILE A 360 -17.10 -8.44 21.60
CA ILE A 360 -17.48 -8.30 23.01
C ILE A 360 -18.97 -7.96 23.10
N SER A 361 -19.70 -8.67 23.98
CA SER A 361 -21.13 -8.42 24.18
C SER A 361 -21.38 -7.03 24.76
N THR A 362 -22.38 -6.34 24.24
CA THR A 362 -22.82 -5.01 24.71
C THR A 362 -23.77 -5.07 25.90
N HIS A 363 -24.13 -6.26 26.40
CA HIS A 363 -25.03 -6.41 27.54
C HIS A 363 -24.41 -5.82 28.81
N ALA A 364 -25.13 -4.87 29.44
CA ALA A 364 -24.62 -4.11 30.59
C ALA A 364 -24.15 -4.98 31.76
N GLN A 365 -24.85 -6.07 32.08
CA GLN A 365 -24.44 -6.99 33.14
C GLN A 365 -23.14 -7.73 32.80
N TYR A 366 -22.97 -8.15 31.55
CA TYR A 366 -21.75 -8.81 31.11
C TYR A 366 -20.55 -7.86 31.19
N LEU A 367 -20.71 -6.62 30.70
CA LEU A 367 -19.68 -5.58 30.76
C LEU A 367 -19.30 -5.22 32.20
N LYS A 368 -20.26 -5.22 33.13
CA LYS A 368 -20.01 -4.89 34.54
C LYS A 368 -19.30 -6.01 35.32
N TYR A 369 -19.68 -7.26 35.10
CA TYR A 369 -19.28 -8.35 36.00
C TYR A 369 -18.31 -9.38 35.41
N ASN A 370 -18.40 -9.65 34.10
CA ASN A 370 -17.66 -10.74 33.46
C ASN A 370 -16.48 -10.22 32.66
N PHE A 371 -16.69 -9.16 31.87
CA PHE A 371 -15.68 -8.61 30.99
C PHE A 371 -14.39 -8.15 31.71
N PRO A 372 -14.45 -7.43 32.86
CA PRO A 372 -13.23 -7.01 33.56
C PRO A 372 -12.38 -8.20 34.02
N LYS A 373 -13.03 -9.26 34.51
CA LYS A 373 -12.36 -10.50 34.93
C LYS A 373 -11.70 -11.20 33.74
N GLN A 374 -12.42 -11.30 32.61
CA GLN A 374 -11.90 -11.93 31.40
C GLN A 374 -10.71 -11.17 30.79
N LYS A 375 -10.73 -9.83 30.85
CA LYS A 375 -9.60 -9.00 30.43
C LYS A 375 -8.33 -9.28 31.26
N GLN A 376 -8.45 -9.35 32.59
CA GLN A 376 -7.31 -9.57 33.49
C GLN A 376 -6.63 -10.94 33.29
N VAL A 377 -7.39 -11.96 32.90
CA VAL A 377 -6.83 -13.30 32.63
C VAL A 377 -5.77 -13.26 31.52
N ILE A 378 -5.85 -12.34 30.55
CA ILE A 378 -4.88 -12.26 29.45
C ILE A 378 -3.44 -12.00 29.92
N PRO A 379 -3.14 -10.88 30.57
CA PRO A 379 -1.81 -10.65 31.12
C PRO A 379 -1.46 -11.63 32.23
N ASP A 380 -2.39 -11.89 33.18
CA ASP A 380 -2.08 -12.66 34.39
C ASP A 380 -1.75 -14.13 34.12
N LYS A 381 -2.48 -14.76 33.20
CA LYS A 381 -2.34 -16.20 32.91
C LYS A 381 -1.47 -16.49 31.70
N TYR A 382 -1.52 -15.63 30.68
CA TYR A 382 -0.87 -15.91 29.40
C TYR A 382 0.37 -15.04 29.15
N GLY A 383 0.59 -14.01 29.97
CA GLY A 383 1.74 -13.11 29.84
C GLY A 383 1.78 -12.41 28.49
N LEU A 384 0.61 -12.10 27.93
CA LEU A 384 0.48 -11.40 26.65
C LEU A 384 -0.07 -9.98 26.88
N PRO A 385 0.35 -9.01 26.06
CA PRO A 385 -0.23 -7.68 26.11
C PRO A 385 -1.71 -7.72 25.75
N LEU A 386 -2.50 -6.88 26.40
CA LEU A 386 -3.90 -6.63 26.06
C LEU A 386 -3.98 -5.30 25.30
N MET A 387 -4.80 -5.23 24.26
CA MET A 387 -5.11 -3.95 23.61
C MET A 387 -6.15 -3.17 24.42
N GLU A 388 -6.03 -1.85 24.41
CA GLU A 388 -6.97 -0.95 25.09
C GLU A 388 -8.30 -0.88 24.34
N SER A 389 -8.21 -0.85 23.00
CA SER A 389 -9.37 -0.83 22.10
C SER A 389 -10.22 -2.09 22.26
N ILE A 390 -11.52 -1.92 22.06
CA ILE A 390 -12.51 -3.00 22.16
C ILE A 390 -13.39 -2.93 20.93
N ILE A 391 -13.57 -4.05 20.25
CA ILE A 391 -14.54 -4.18 19.16
C ILE A 391 -15.73 -4.97 19.69
N SER A 392 -16.88 -4.30 19.81
CA SER A 392 -18.09 -4.94 20.34
C SER A 392 -18.89 -5.64 19.23
N GLU A 393 -19.63 -6.67 19.60
CA GLU A 393 -20.55 -7.34 18.68
C GLU A 393 -21.78 -6.46 18.42
N ARG A 394 -21.84 -5.84 17.24
CA ARG A 394 -22.98 -4.98 16.83
C ARG A 394 -23.44 -5.29 15.40
N MET A 395 -24.76 -5.20 15.20
CA MET A 395 -25.41 -5.43 13.90
C MET A 395 -24.87 -4.57 12.74
N PRO A 396 -24.49 -3.28 12.91
CA PRO A 396 -23.95 -2.47 11.83
C PRO A 396 -22.72 -3.07 11.13
N LEU A 397 -21.86 -3.81 11.86
CA LEU A 397 -20.68 -4.47 11.27
C LEU A 397 -21.04 -5.55 10.25
N SER A 398 -22.20 -6.19 10.42
CA SER A 398 -22.74 -7.12 9.42
C SER A 398 -23.46 -6.38 8.29
N ARG A 399 -24.24 -5.35 8.62
CA ARG A 399 -25.01 -4.59 7.62
C ARG A 399 -24.12 -3.86 6.61
N CYS A 400 -23.00 -3.28 7.03
CA CYS A 400 -22.12 -2.53 6.13
C CYS A 400 -21.49 -3.41 5.03
N ILE A 401 -21.22 -4.68 5.33
CA ILE A 401 -20.66 -5.64 4.36
C ILE A 401 -21.75 -6.20 3.41
N ASN A 402 -23.00 -6.18 3.83
CA ASN A 402 -24.12 -6.69 3.03
C ASN A 402 -24.88 -5.59 2.26
N GLN A 403 -24.23 -4.44 2.02
CA GLN A 403 -24.82 -3.38 1.20
C GLN A 403 -24.84 -3.78 -0.29
N TYR A 404 -25.85 -3.33 -1.01
CA TYR A 404 -26.02 -3.55 -2.44
C TYR A 404 -26.82 -2.40 -3.06
N PHE A 405 -26.76 -2.28 -4.38
CA PHE A 405 -27.67 -1.44 -5.16
C PHE A 405 -28.35 -2.28 -6.24
N THR A 406 -29.54 -1.85 -6.64
CA THR A 406 -30.35 -2.58 -7.62
C THR A 406 -30.18 -1.97 -9.01
N VAL A 407 -29.93 -2.81 -10.02
CA VAL A 407 -29.93 -2.44 -11.44
C VAL A 407 -30.88 -3.37 -12.18
N GLY A 408 -32.07 -2.87 -12.51
CA GLY A 408 -33.16 -3.71 -13.01
C GLY A 408 -33.62 -4.69 -11.93
N ASP A 409 -33.52 -6.00 -12.20
CA ASP A 409 -33.82 -7.07 -11.23
C ASP A 409 -32.57 -7.62 -10.52
N LEU A 410 -31.38 -7.05 -10.80
CA LEU A 410 -30.12 -7.53 -10.24
C LEU A 410 -29.72 -6.72 -9.00
N GLU A 411 -29.40 -7.43 -7.92
CA GLU A 411 -28.71 -6.87 -6.76
C GLU A 411 -27.20 -6.96 -6.97
N ILE A 412 -26.53 -5.80 -7.00
CA ILE A 412 -25.09 -5.68 -7.16
C ILE A 412 -24.48 -5.36 -5.78
N PRO A 413 -23.62 -6.22 -5.23
CA PRO A 413 -22.95 -5.96 -3.96
C PRO A 413 -22.15 -4.65 -4.00
N ALA A 414 -22.31 -3.84 -2.97
CA ALA A 414 -21.60 -2.58 -2.78
C ALA A 414 -21.25 -2.40 -1.30
N PRO A 415 -20.46 -3.32 -0.72
CA PRO A 415 -20.10 -3.26 0.68
C PRO A 415 -19.38 -1.96 1.01
N GLN A 416 -19.50 -1.55 2.26
CA GLN A 416 -18.85 -0.36 2.80
C GLN A 416 -18.10 -0.70 4.08
N SER A 417 -17.01 0.03 4.31
CA SER A 417 -16.35 0.02 5.61
C SER A 417 -17.31 0.58 6.66
N ILE A 418 -17.13 0.18 7.91
CA ILE A 418 -17.94 0.71 9.02
C ILE A 418 -17.81 2.24 9.15
N MET A 419 -16.66 2.79 8.74
CA MET A 419 -16.38 4.21 8.80
C MET A 419 -17.26 4.98 7.81
N ASP A 420 -17.31 4.54 6.55
CA ASP A 420 -18.09 5.17 5.49
C ASP A 420 -19.61 4.90 5.69
N TYR A 421 -19.97 3.69 6.13
CA TYR A 421 -21.36 3.34 6.44
C TYR A 421 -21.94 4.22 7.56
N ALA A 422 -21.13 4.56 8.57
CA ALA A 422 -21.55 5.42 9.68
C ALA A 422 -21.81 6.88 9.28
N GLU A 423 -21.32 7.34 8.13
CA GLU A 423 -21.61 8.70 7.62
C GLU A 423 -23.10 8.87 7.28
N HIS A 424 -23.82 7.77 7.08
CA HIS A 424 -25.24 7.77 6.69
C HIS A 424 -26.14 6.96 7.64
N GLN A 425 -25.58 6.28 8.64
CA GLN A 425 -26.31 5.37 9.53
C GLN A 425 -25.97 5.66 10.99
N ALA A 426 -26.91 6.30 11.70
CA ALA A 426 -26.69 6.81 13.04
C ALA A 426 -26.29 5.74 14.07
N ASP A 427 -26.78 4.50 13.92
CA ASP A 427 -26.48 3.39 14.85
C ASP A 427 -25.10 2.75 14.63
N ALA A 428 -24.38 3.11 13.57
CA ALA A 428 -23.05 2.62 13.25
C ALA A 428 -21.90 3.45 13.85
N GLY A 429 -22.17 4.68 14.31
CA GLY A 429 -21.15 5.62 14.78
C GLY A 429 -20.28 5.09 15.91
N VAL A 430 -20.83 4.30 16.84
CA VAL A 430 -20.06 3.69 17.93
C VAL A 430 -19.05 2.67 17.41
N SER A 431 -19.46 1.83 16.45
CA SER A 431 -18.55 0.84 15.85
C SER A 431 -17.45 1.51 15.03
N ALA A 432 -17.78 2.60 14.32
CA ALA A 432 -16.77 3.40 13.62
C ALA A 432 -15.74 4.01 14.59
N ALA A 433 -16.20 4.60 15.70
CA ALA A 433 -15.32 5.14 16.73
C ALA A 433 -14.41 4.07 17.37
N GLU A 434 -14.90 2.84 17.58
CA GLU A 434 -14.08 1.71 18.06
C GLU A 434 -12.94 1.38 17.08
N PHE A 435 -13.20 1.39 15.77
CA PHE A 435 -12.17 1.15 14.76
C PHE A 435 -11.21 2.32 14.58
N GLU A 436 -11.68 3.55 14.75
CA GLU A 436 -10.81 4.73 14.78
C GLU A 436 -9.86 4.69 15.98
N ALA A 437 -10.35 4.33 17.17
CA ALA A 437 -9.53 4.15 18.36
C ALA A 437 -8.49 3.04 18.16
N LEU A 438 -8.90 1.91 17.56
CA LEU A 438 -7.97 0.83 17.21
C LEU A 438 -6.87 1.29 16.26
N ALA A 439 -7.21 2.05 15.22
CA ALA A 439 -6.22 2.59 14.28
C ALA A 439 -5.21 3.52 15.00
N LEU A 440 -5.67 4.40 15.89
CA LEU A 440 -4.79 5.27 16.68
C LEU A 440 -3.88 4.49 17.62
N GLU A 441 -4.42 3.48 18.32
CA GLU A 441 -3.64 2.61 19.20
C GLU A 441 -2.57 1.84 18.42
N VAL A 442 -2.94 1.27 17.27
CA VAL A 442 -2.00 0.55 16.39
C VAL A 442 -0.89 1.49 15.92
N LEU A 443 -1.22 2.66 15.40
CA LEU A 443 -0.25 3.66 14.94
C LEU A 443 0.74 4.06 16.05
N ALA A 444 0.23 4.28 17.26
CA ALA A 444 1.04 4.60 18.43
C ALA A 444 2.01 3.46 18.78
N LYS A 445 1.52 2.21 18.84
CA LYS A 445 2.34 1.04 19.19
C LYS A 445 3.41 0.71 18.13
N ILE A 446 3.10 0.87 16.84
CA ILE A 446 4.07 0.59 15.76
C ILE A 446 5.01 1.77 15.44
N GLY A 447 4.84 2.90 16.15
CA GLY A 447 5.69 4.08 16.01
C GLY A 447 5.49 4.88 14.73
N VAL A 448 4.32 4.79 14.09
CA VAL A 448 3.97 5.52 12.87
C VAL A 448 3.13 6.74 13.23
N LYS A 449 3.69 7.94 13.01
CA LYS A 449 2.98 9.22 13.17
C LYS A 449 2.08 9.48 11.98
#